data_AF-A0A2Z2KFK8-F1
#
_entry.id   AF-A0A2Z2KFK8-F1
#
_cell.length_a   1.000
_cell.length_b   1.000
_cell.length_c   1.000
_cell.angle_alpha   90.00
_cell.angle_beta   90.00
_cell.angle_gamma   90.00
#
_symmetry.space_group_name_H-M   'P 1'
#
loop_
_entity.id
_entity.type
_entity.pdbx_description
1 polymer ?
#
loop_
_entity_poly.entity_id
_entity_poly.type
_entity_poly.pdbx_seq_one_letter_code
_entity_poly.pdbx_strand_id
1 'polypeptide(L)'
;MENTKHHVQRKGWIDFIKGISIIGVIILHTQALNLGENTKLIAFYCVHLFVLIGGINLYNSMERRNITSFDYKFVLGNLKKILIQYLIASIVCIMYYKHFIDIKSFIKTLIYFTASPQLYFLVFYCQLIALSPIIYLAIKKFVSRNVILSLIFIVILLIIAIILTHYTFVFETVGGGEKFLFGGSYILTFGLGMLFSSFKIEIKSKGKNFILLMILFVCTTGYVYFILNYPLFHKVSSELFFTEQDILRISYAIILFLFLFVLYNYFNNYVSKKFMMIFKPIELFGKYSMSIFLYHWIINDFFNKMFIQNHRVVLLILLAELCLPIILKVIYDRIRLRLIS
;
A
#
# COMPACT_ATOMS: atom_id res chain seq x y z
N MET A 1 1.26 -37.91 -16.57
CA MET A 1 1.75 -36.86 -15.65
C MET A 1 1.65 -35.52 -16.36
N GLU A 2 0.45 -34.93 -16.35
CA GLU A 2 0.17 -33.67 -17.03
C GLU A 2 0.30 -32.54 -16.01
N ASN A 3 1.43 -31.83 -16.08
CA ASN A 3 1.78 -30.76 -15.16
C ASN A 3 1.10 -29.46 -15.63
N THR A 4 -0.22 -29.37 -15.45
CA THR A 4 -0.98 -28.15 -15.69
C THR A 4 -0.63 -27.12 -14.63
N LYS A 5 0.43 -26.35 -14.89
CA LYS A 5 0.68 -25.07 -14.22
C LYS A 5 -0.53 -24.19 -14.44
N HIS A 6 -1.44 -24.15 -13.48
CA HIS A 6 -2.43 -23.09 -13.36
C HIS A 6 -1.68 -21.75 -13.28
N HIS A 7 -1.51 -21.08 -14.41
CA HIS A 7 -1.10 -19.69 -14.45
C HIS A 7 -2.22 -18.88 -13.78
N VAL A 8 -2.05 -18.62 -12.48
CA VAL A 8 -2.97 -17.84 -11.67
C VAL A 8 -3.12 -16.47 -12.30
N GLN A 9 -4.31 -16.19 -12.84
CA GLN A 9 -4.59 -14.92 -13.49
C GLN A 9 -4.55 -13.81 -12.43
N ARG A 10 -3.50 -12.99 -12.49
CA ARG A 10 -3.31 -11.85 -11.60
C ARG A 10 -4.44 -10.85 -11.84
N LYS A 11 -5.17 -10.47 -10.79
CA LYS A 11 -6.31 -9.56 -10.91
C LYS A 11 -5.80 -8.16 -11.24
N GLY A 12 -5.98 -7.70 -12.49
CA GLY A 12 -5.43 -6.42 -12.97
C GLY A 12 -5.87 -5.21 -12.14
N TRP A 13 -7.08 -5.21 -11.57
CA TRP A 13 -7.54 -4.13 -10.69
C TRP A 13 -6.69 -3.97 -9.42
N ILE A 14 -6.15 -5.07 -8.88
CA ILE A 14 -5.28 -5.01 -7.69
C ILE A 14 -4.00 -4.25 -8.02
N ASP A 15 -3.39 -4.57 -9.16
CA ASP A 15 -2.19 -3.88 -9.62
C ASP A 15 -2.50 -2.44 -10.02
N PHE A 16 -3.64 -2.17 -10.65
CA PHE A 16 -4.07 -0.80 -10.95
C PHE A 16 -4.16 0.07 -9.68
N ILE A 17 -4.87 -0.41 -8.65
CA ILE A 17 -5.00 0.36 -7.39
C ILE A 17 -3.64 0.52 -6.69
N LYS A 18 -2.79 -0.51 -6.67
CA LYS A 18 -1.40 -0.38 -6.18
C LYS A 18 -0.60 0.66 -6.95
N GLY A 19 -0.81 0.75 -8.26
CA GLY A 19 -0.19 1.74 -9.14
C GLY A 19 -0.58 3.16 -8.75
N ILE A 20 -1.87 3.41 -8.53
CA ILE A 20 -2.36 4.70 -8.04
C ILE A 20 -1.79 5.01 -6.64
N SER A 21 -1.77 4.04 -5.73
CA SER A 21 -1.16 4.21 -4.41
C SER A 21 0.31 4.59 -4.49
N ILE A 22 1.12 3.90 -5.31
CA ILE A 22 2.57 4.16 -5.35
C ILE A 22 2.90 5.48 -6.05
N ILE A 23 2.09 5.91 -7.03
CA ILE A 23 2.17 7.26 -7.59
C ILE A 23 1.90 8.30 -6.50
N GLY A 24 0.87 8.09 -5.67
CA GLY A 24 0.57 8.97 -4.53
C GLY A 24 1.72 9.07 -3.52
N VAL A 25 2.36 7.94 -3.20
CA VAL A 25 3.55 7.91 -2.32
C VAL A 25 4.69 8.74 -2.90
N ILE A 26 4.97 8.59 -4.20
CA ILE A 26 6.03 9.35 -4.88
C ILE A 26 5.71 10.85 -4.84
N ILE A 27 4.49 11.25 -5.19
CA ILE A 27 4.06 12.66 -5.13
C ILE A 27 4.32 13.25 -3.73
N LEU A 28 4.02 12.51 -2.65
CA LEU A 28 4.27 13.00 -1.28
C LEU A 28 5.75 13.17 -0.93
N HIS A 29 6.63 12.38 -1.52
CA HIS A 29 8.03 12.28 -1.11
C HIS A 29 9.01 12.95 -2.08
N THR A 30 8.60 13.28 -3.30
CA THR A 30 9.43 14.02 -4.25
C THR A 30 9.61 15.47 -3.78
N GLN A 31 10.74 15.72 -3.13
CA GLN A 31 11.17 17.05 -2.65
C GLN A 31 11.17 18.11 -3.77
N ALA A 32 11.50 17.69 -4.99
CA ALA A 32 11.55 18.53 -6.19
C ALA A 32 10.21 19.21 -6.52
N LEU A 33 9.08 18.60 -6.13
CA LEU A 33 7.75 19.12 -6.45
C LEU A 33 7.35 20.34 -5.59
N ASN A 34 8.11 20.67 -4.53
CA ASN A 34 7.84 21.78 -3.60
C ASN A 34 6.34 21.98 -3.33
N LEU A 35 5.65 20.85 -3.06
CA LEU A 35 4.20 20.80 -3.11
C LEU A 35 3.57 21.70 -2.04
N GLY A 36 2.59 22.48 -2.47
CA GLY A 36 1.66 23.14 -1.56
C GLY A 36 0.94 22.11 -0.68
N GLU A 37 0.50 22.54 0.50
CA GLU A 37 -0.18 21.69 1.48
C GLU A 37 -1.38 20.95 0.87
N ASN A 38 -2.11 21.61 -0.02
CA ASN A 38 -3.25 21.04 -0.74
C ASN A 38 -2.90 19.77 -1.52
N THR A 39 -1.78 19.73 -2.23
CA THR A 39 -1.38 18.54 -2.99
C THR A 39 -0.96 17.41 -2.06
N LYS A 40 -0.33 17.73 -0.92
CA LYS A 40 0.00 16.74 0.10
C LYS A 40 -1.27 16.12 0.71
N LEU A 41 -2.26 16.94 1.01
CA LEU A 41 -3.56 16.50 1.51
C LEU A 41 -4.27 15.54 0.54
N ILE A 42 -4.24 15.82 -0.77
CA ILE A 42 -4.84 14.96 -1.80
C ILE A 42 -4.11 13.62 -1.91
N ALA A 43 -2.82 13.54 -1.59
CA ALA A 43 -2.06 12.29 -1.70
C ALA A 43 -1.96 11.47 -0.41
N PHE A 44 -2.42 11.99 0.74
CA PHE A 44 -2.29 11.33 2.05
C PHE A 44 -3.04 9.99 2.23
N TYR A 45 -3.92 9.60 1.30
CA TYR A 45 -4.57 8.27 1.32
C TYR A 45 -3.62 7.12 1.01
N CYS A 46 -2.47 7.40 0.38
CA CYS A 46 -1.72 6.42 -0.41
C CYS A 46 -1.25 5.21 0.39
N VAL A 47 -0.76 5.41 1.62
CA VAL A 47 -0.25 4.35 2.49
C VAL A 47 -1.39 3.47 3.00
N HIS A 48 -2.50 4.07 3.47
CA HIS A 48 -3.69 3.32 3.89
C HIS A 48 -4.29 2.50 2.75
N LEU A 49 -4.32 3.05 1.54
CA LEU A 49 -4.78 2.31 0.36
C LEU A 49 -3.84 1.13 0.05
N PHE A 50 -2.52 1.32 0.17
CA PHE A 50 -1.54 0.25 -0.01
C PHE A 50 -1.71 -0.89 1.01
N VAL A 51 -1.93 -0.53 2.28
CA VAL A 51 -2.17 -1.48 3.38
C VAL A 51 -3.49 -2.24 3.20
N LEU A 52 -4.56 -1.55 2.79
CA LEU A 52 -5.85 -2.16 2.46
C LEU A 52 -5.70 -3.21 1.36
N ILE A 53 -5.01 -2.87 0.27
CA ILE A 53 -4.71 -3.83 -0.80
C ILE A 53 -3.79 -4.97 -0.31
N GLY A 54 -2.88 -4.70 0.62
CA GLY A 54 -2.08 -5.72 1.31
C GLY A 54 -2.96 -6.77 1.99
N GLY A 55 -3.98 -6.33 2.74
CA GLY A 55 -4.98 -7.18 3.38
C GLY A 55 -5.74 -8.05 2.37
N ILE A 56 -6.23 -7.44 1.28
CA ILE A 56 -6.90 -8.17 0.18
C ILE A 56 -6.00 -9.28 -0.38
N ASN A 57 -4.74 -8.98 -0.67
CA ASN A 57 -3.81 -9.95 -1.26
C ASN A 57 -3.53 -11.13 -0.33
N LEU A 58 -3.32 -10.85 0.96
CA LEU A 58 -3.06 -11.88 1.95
C LEU A 58 -4.29 -12.75 2.20
N TYR A 59 -5.49 -12.17 2.30
CA TYR A 59 -6.74 -12.95 2.37
C TYR A 59 -6.86 -13.90 1.18
N ASN A 60 -6.79 -13.38 -0.05
CA ASN A 60 -6.88 -14.20 -1.26
C ASN A 60 -5.77 -15.28 -1.30
N SER A 61 -4.58 -14.99 -0.80
CA SER A 61 -3.48 -15.97 -0.75
C SER A 61 -3.72 -17.09 0.26
N MET A 62 -4.29 -16.78 1.42
CA MET A 62 -4.62 -17.76 2.44
C MET A 62 -5.86 -18.58 2.06
N GLU A 63 -6.84 -17.95 1.42
CA GLU A 63 -8.01 -18.61 0.86
C GLU A 63 -7.61 -19.65 -0.18
N ARG A 64 -6.75 -19.30 -1.14
CA ARG A 64 -6.23 -20.25 -2.15
C ARG A 64 -5.48 -21.44 -1.56
N ARG A 65 -4.80 -21.24 -0.42
CA ARG A 65 -4.08 -22.30 0.30
C ARG A 65 -4.98 -23.09 1.23
N ASN A 66 -6.26 -22.73 1.32
CA ASN A 66 -7.24 -23.33 2.23
C ASN A 66 -6.75 -23.38 3.68
N ILE A 67 -6.09 -22.32 4.16
CA ILE A 67 -5.63 -22.27 5.55
C ILE A 67 -6.84 -22.42 6.50
N THR A 68 -6.72 -23.34 7.48
CA THR A 68 -7.76 -23.68 8.48
C THR A 68 -7.28 -23.46 9.93
N SER A 69 -5.96 -23.42 10.14
CA SER A 69 -5.30 -23.16 11.42
C SER A 69 -4.13 -22.19 11.24
N PHE A 70 -3.50 -21.75 12.32
CA PHE A 70 -2.35 -20.84 12.24
C PHE A 70 -1.18 -21.53 11.53
N ASP A 71 -0.78 -21.00 10.37
CA ASP A 71 0.33 -21.53 9.55
C ASP A 71 1.56 -20.63 9.65
N TYR A 72 2.52 -21.03 10.48
CA TYR A 72 3.78 -20.30 10.64
C TYR A 72 4.64 -20.32 9.36
N LYS A 73 4.55 -21.38 8.53
CA LYS A 73 5.33 -21.47 7.29
C LYS A 73 4.82 -20.44 6.27
N PHE A 74 3.51 -20.19 6.25
CA PHE A 74 2.94 -19.10 5.47
C PHE A 74 3.51 -17.74 5.90
N VAL A 75 3.53 -17.45 7.20
CA VAL A 75 4.05 -16.19 7.74
C VAL A 75 5.53 -16.03 7.39
N LEU A 76 6.37 -17.01 7.75
CA LEU A 76 7.82 -16.97 7.49
C LEU A 76 8.14 -16.82 6.00
N GLY A 77 7.39 -17.52 5.13
CA GLY A 77 7.59 -17.43 3.68
C GLY A 77 7.27 -16.05 3.09
N ASN A 78 6.29 -15.33 3.65
CA ASN A 78 5.97 -13.96 3.23
C ASN A 78 6.95 -12.95 3.83
N LEU A 79 7.29 -13.08 5.13
CA LEU A 79 8.27 -12.24 5.79
C LEU A 79 9.64 -12.34 5.11
N LYS A 80 10.13 -13.55 4.84
CA LYS A 80 11.42 -13.77 4.16
C LYS A 80 11.53 -13.01 2.85
N LYS A 81 10.46 -12.97 2.04
CA LYS A 81 10.46 -12.25 0.75
C LYS A 81 10.63 -10.74 0.91
N ILE A 82 10.07 -10.17 1.97
CA ILE A 82 10.14 -8.73 2.26
C ILE A 82 11.47 -8.41 2.91
N LEU A 83 11.88 -9.19 3.92
CA LEU A 83 13.13 -9.00 4.65
C LEU A 83 14.36 -9.14 3.74
N ILE A 84 14.34 -10.03 2.75
CA ILE A 84 15.43 -10.10 1.74
C ILE A 84 15.49 -8.82 0.91
N GLN A 85 14.34 -8.31 0.44
CA GLN A 85 14.31 -7.08 -0.35
C GLN A 85 14.74 -5.87 0.48
N TYR A 86 14.32 -5.83 1.74
CA TYR A 86 14.75 -4.84 2.72
C TYR A 86 16.27 -4.90 2.96
N LEU A 87 16.83 -6.08 3.19
CA LEU A 87 18.27 -6.26 3.40
C LEU A 87 19.07 -5.71 2.21
N ILE A 88 18.67 -6.05 0.99
CA ILE A 88 19.31 -5.55 -0.24
C ILE A 88 19.17 -4.03 -0.34
N ALA A 89 17.97 -3.49 -0.13
CA ALA A 89 17.73 -2.05 -0.18
C ALA A 89 18.57 -1.30 0.88
N SER A 90 18.66 -1.82 2.10
CA SER A 90 19.47 -1.23 3.17
C SER A 90 20.96 -1.22 2.84
N ILE A 91 21.50 -2.28 2.22
CA ILE A 91 22.88 -2.30 1.72
C ILE A 91 23.08 -1.19 0.69
N VAL A 92 22.18 -1.09 -0.30
CA VAL A 92 22.25 -0.04 -1.34
C VAL A 92 22.18 1.36 -0.73
N CYS A 93 21.26 1.62 0.20
CA CYS A 93 21.15 2.89 0.92
C CYS A 93 22.46 3.24 1.64
N ILE A 94 23.01 2.29 2.41
CA ILE A 94 24.21 2.55 3.22
C ILE A 94 25.42 2.79 2.33
N MET A 95 25.60 2.01 1.26
CA MET A 95 26.67 2.24 0.29
C MET A 95 26.53 3.61 -0.39
N TYR A 96 25.31 4.01 -0.73
CA TYR A 96 25.04 5.30 -1.36
C TYR A 96 25.32 6.49 -0.43
N TYR A 97 24.84 6.44 0.82
CA TYR A 97 24.97 7.57 1.76
C TYR A 97 26.30 7.62 2.52
N LYS A 98 26.89 6.47 2.85
CA LYS A 98 28.08 6.40 3.71
C LYS A 98 29.36 6.03 2.96
N HIS A 99 29.27 5.52 1.72
CA HIS A 99 30.40 5.05 0.91
C HIS A 99 31.28 3.94 1.52
N PHE A 100 31.01 3.50 2.76
CA PHE A 100 31.63 2.35 3.42
C PHE A 100 30.62 1.67 4.35
N ILE A 101 30.88 0.39 4.68
CA ILE A 101 30.02 -0.40 5.59
C ILE A 101 30.76 -0.62 6.90
N ASP A 102 30.44 0.19 7.92
CA ASP A 102 30.73 -0.18 9.31
C ASP A 102 29.74 -1.25 9.75
N ILE A 103 30.24 -2.45 10.08
CA ILE A 103 29.42 -3.61 10.46
C ILE A 103 28.54 -3.30 11.66
N LYS A 104 29.05 -2.56 12.66
CA LYS A 104 28.29 -2.21 13.87
C LYS A 104 27.11 -1.31 13.52
N SER A 105 27.36 -0.23 12.78
CA SER A 105 26.31 0.65 12.28
C SER A 105 25.35 -0.06 11.34
N PHE A 106 25.84 -0.96 10.49
CA PHE A 106 25.04 -1.74 9.55
C PHE A 106 24.03 -2.63 10.27
N ILE A 107 24.48 -3.40 11.28
CA ILE A 107 23.59 -4.25 12.09
C ILE A 107 22.55 -3.39 12.82
N LYS A 108 22.97 -2.28 13.43
CA LYS A 108 22.05 -1.33 14.09
C LYS A 108 21.00 -0.84 13.09
N THR A 109 21.42 -0.36 11.92
CA THR A 109 20.52 0.11 10.87
C THR A 109 19.56 -0.97 10.39
N LEU A 110 20.01 -2.22 10.26
CA LEU A 110 19.16 -3.33 9.87
C LEU A 110 18.08 -3.65 10.92
N ILE A 111 18.45 -3.69 12.20
CA ILE A 111 17.52 -4.02 13.30
C ILE A 111 16.46 -2.92 13.45
N TYR A 112 16.87 -1.66 13.35
CA TYR A 112 15.99 -0.51 13.60
C TYR A 112 15.27 0.02 12.35
N PHE A 113 15.50 -0.56 11.18
CA PHE A 113 14.88 -0.09 9.92
C PHE A 113 15.21 1.37 9.55
N THR A 114 16.36 1.87 10.01
CA THR A 114 16.77 3.28 9.89
C THR A 114 17.60 3.58 8.64
N ALA A 115 17.68 2.66 7.66
CA ALA A 115 18.56 2.86 6.51
C ALA A 115 18.08 3.99 5.60
N SER A 116 16.76 4.20 5.55
CA SER A 116 16.11 5.32 4.87
C SER A 116 14.68 5.48 5.43
N PRO A 117 14.11 6.70 5.48
CA PRO A 117 12.82 6.94 6.13
C PRO A 117 11.65 6.09 5.62
N GLN A 118 11.57 5.82 4.32
CA GLN A 118 10.52 4.97 3.75
C GLN A 118 10.58 3.51 4.24
N LEU A 119 11.70 3.03 4.77
CA LEU A 119 11.85 1.64 5.21
C LEU A 119 11.16 1.38 6.56
N TYR A 120 10.81 2.42 7.34
CA TYR A 120 10.03 2.28 8.56
C TYR A 120 8.65 1.64 8.31
N PHE A 121 8.07 1.89 7.15
CA PHE A 121 6.82 1.23 6.70
C PHE A 121 6.89 -0.30 6.79
N LEU A 122 8.07 -0.89 6.55
CA LEU A 122 8.24 -2.34 6.54
C LEU A 122 8.11 -2.96 7.92
N VAL A 123 8.38 -2.22 9.00
CA VAL A 123 8.28 -2.70 10.38
C VAL A 123 6.84 -3.12 10.67
N PHE A 124 5.91 -2.17 10.58
CA PHE A 124 4.52 -2.45 10.89
C PHE A 124 3.90 -3.37 9.83
N TYR A 125 4.31 -3.28 8.57
CA TYR A 125 3.82 -4.18 7.52
C TYR A 125 4.23 -5.64 7.78
N CYS A 126 5.45 -5.90 8.30
CA CYS A 126 5.85 -7.22 8.77
C CYS A 126 4.99 -7.69 9.95
N GLN A 127 4.69 -6.80 10.90
CA GLN A 127 3.80 -7.12 12.02
C GLN A 127 2.39 -7.50 11.54
N LEU A 128 1.84 -6.79 10.55
CA LEU A 128 0.55 -7.11 9.93
C LEU A 128 0.57 -8.47 9.21
N ILE A 129 1.67 -8.83 8.55
CA ILE A 129 1.83 -10.17 7.96
C ILE A 129 1.83 -11.25 9.03
N ALA A 130 2.52 -11.03 10.15
CA ALA A 130 2.53 -11.98 11.25
C ALA A 130 1.12 -12.16 11.86
N LEU A 131 0.36 -11.07 11.97
CA LEU A 131 -1.01 -11.07 12.48
C LEU A 131 -2.05 -11.60 11.46
N SER A 132 -1.72 -11.60 10.16
CA SER A 132 -2.64 -11.91 9.07
C SER A 132 -3.38 -13.25 9.20
N PRO A 133 -2.77 -14.38 9.65
CA PRO A 133 -3.50 -15.63 9.78
C PRO A 133 -4.60 -15.56 10.85
N ILE A 134 -4.37 -14.83 11.94
CA ILE A 134 -5.34 -14.69 13.03
C ILE A 134 -6.57 -13.93 12.53
N ILE A 135 -6.36 -12.78 11.88
CA ILE A 135 -7.42 -11.97 11.27
C ILE A 135 -8.19 -12.78 10.22
N TYR A 136 -7.48 -13.49 9.34
CA TYR A 136 -8.10 -14.31 8.31
C TYR A 136 -8.95 -15.45 8.90
N LEU A 137 -8.46 -16.15 9.93
CA LEU A 137 -9.22 -17.22 10.59
C LEU A 137 -10.46 -16.67 11.31
N ALA A 138 -10.34 -15.51 11.96
CA ALA A 138 -11.49 -14.84 12.57
C ALA A 138 -12.55 -14.51 11.53
N ILE A 139 -12.15 -13.92 10.40
CA ILE A 139 -13.08 -13.57 9.31
C ILE A 139 -13.71 -14.83 8.72
N LYS A 140 -12.91 -15.85 8.39
CA LYS A 140 -13.37 -17.07 7.73
C LYS A 140 -14.31 -17.89 8.62
N LYS A 141 -14.04 -17.99 9.92
CA LYS A 141 -14.84 -18.82 10.85
C LYS A 141 -16.11 -18.13 11.32
N PHE A 142 -16.03 -16.85 11.65
CA PHE A 142 -17.12 -16.18 12.37
C PHE A 142 -17.85 -15.14 11.52
N VAL A 143 -17.14 -14.46 10.62
CA VAL A 143 -17.67 -13.24 10.00
C VAL A 143 -18.25 -13.52 8.61
N SER A 144 -17.64 -14.45 7.86
CA SER A 144 -17.91 -14.60 6.44
C SER A 144 -19.40 -14.81 6.17
N ARG A 145 -19.97 -13.97 5.29
CA ARG A 145 -21.38 -13.94 4.87
C ARG A 145 -22.41 -13.43 5.89
N ASN A 146 -22.02 -13.11 7.13
CA ASN A 146 -22.93 -12.50 8.11
C ASN A 146 -22.60 -11.00 8.29
N VAL A 147 -23.54 -10.15 7.87
CA VAL A 147 -23.38 -8.68 7.91
C VAL A 147 -23.24 -8.18 9.35
N ILE A 148 -24.01 -8.71 10.30
CA ILE A 148 -23.98 -8.29 11.70
C ILE A 148 -22.61 -8.61 12.32
N LEU A 149 -22.12 -9.84 12.12
CA LEU A 149 -20.81 -10.24 12.61
C LEU A 149 -19.68 -9.47 11.91
N SER A 150 -19.89 -9.03 10.66
CA SER A 150 -18.97 -8.14 9.95
C SER A 150 -18.91 -6.75 10.57
N LEU A 151 -20.05 -6.17 10.95
CA LEU A 151 -20.10 -4.90 11.65
C LEU A 151 -19.44 -4.99 13.04
N ILE A 152 -19.74 -6.05 13.80
CA ILE A 152 -19.10 -6.30 15.11
C ILE A 152 -17.59 -6.43 14.94
N PHE A 153 -17.12 -7.17 13.94
CA PHE A 153 -15.70 -7.32 13.65
C PHE A 153 -15.03 -5.98 13.31
N ILE A 154 -15.69 -5.11 12.54
CA ILE A 154 -15.19 -3.77 12.23
C ILE A 154 -15.08 -2.93 13.52
N VAL A 155 -16.09 -2.98 14.40
CA VAL A 155 -16.05 -2.27 15.69
C VAL A 155 -14.92 -2.78 16.57
N ILE A 156 -14.71 -4.10 16.65
CA ILE A 156 -13.58 -4.68 17.39
C ILE A 156 -12.24 -4.20 16.81
N LEU A 157 -12.07 -4.24 15.49
CA LEU A 157 -10.86 -3.73 14.84
C LEU A 157 -10.65 -2.23 15.09
N LEU A 158 -11.72 -1.45 15.13
CA LEU A 158 -11.67 -0.02 15.42
C LEU A 158 -11.16 0.22 16.85
N ILE A 159 -11.71 -0.49 17.85
CA ILE A 159 -11.28 -0.41 19.24
C ILE A 159 -9.80 -0.80 19.37
N ILE A 160 -9.40 -1.92 18.75
CA ILE A 160 -7.99 -2.36 18.75
C ILE A 160 -7.10 -1.29 18.13
N ALA A 161 -7.50 -0.72 16.99
CA ALA A 161 -6.72 0.31 16.31
C ALA A 161 -6.56 1.59 17.16
N ILE A 162 -7.61 2.02 17.87
CA ILE A 162 -7.56 3.15 18.82
C ILE A 162 -6.58 2.84 19.95
N ILE A 163 -6.70 1.67 20.59
CA ILE A 163 -5.81 1.26 21.69
C ILE A 163 -4.35 1.26 21.24
N LEU A 164 -4.07 0.65 20.08
CA LEU A 164 -2.71 0.58 19.55
C LEU A 164 -2.15 1.97 19.22
N THR A 165 -2.98 2.88 18.71
CA THR A 165 -2.55 4.24 18.34
C THR A 165 -2.21 5.10 19.57
N HIS A 166 -2.91 4.92 20.70
CA HIS A 166 -2.67 5.73 21.91
C HIS A 166 -1.70 5.12 22.91
N TYR A 167 -1.70 3.79 23.04
CA TYR A 167 -1.01 3.11 24.14
C TYR A 167 0.19 2.27 23.71
N THR A 168 0.57 2.26 22.44
CA THR A 168 1.77 1.56 22.00
C THR A 168 2.74 2.52 21.36
N PHE A 169 4.03 2.23 21.45
CA PHE A 169 5.08 3.00 20.80
C PHE A 169 6.21 2.06 20.42
N VAL A 170 6.64 2.13 19.15
CA VAL A 170 7.67 1.28 18.57
C VAL A 170 8.87 2.11 18.17
N PHE A 171 8.69 3.20 17.41
CA PHE A 171 9.78 4.07 16.95
C PHE A 171 9.37 5.55 16.85
N GLU A 172 10.31 6.45 17.14
CA GLU A 172 10.19 7.88 16.80
C GLU A 172 10.41 8.07 15.30
N THR A 173 9.34 8.04 14.51
CA THR A 173 9.37 8.41 13.08
C THR A 173 8.59 9.69 12.82
N VAL A 174 8.59 10.22 11.60
CA VAL A 174 7.81 11.44 11.28
C VAL A 174 6.41 11.09 10.74
N GLY A 175 6.15 9.82 10.40
CA GLY A 175 4.87 9.33 9.87
C GLY A 175 3.87 8.92 10.95
N GLY A 176 2.59 9.26 10.79
CA GLY A 176 1.53 9.10 11.81
C GLY A 176 1.39 7.68 12.39
N GLY A 177 1.08 6.67 11.56
CA GLY A 177 0.82 5.30 12.04
C GLY A 177 2.05 4.42 12.26
N GLU A 178 3.20 4.76 11.67
CA GLU A 178 4.40 3.90 11.65
C GLU A 178 5.11 3.80 13.01
N LYS A 179 4.75 4.70 13.91
CA LYS A 179 5.23 4.78 15.29
C LYS A 179 4.62 3.71 16.19
N PHE A 180 3.47 3.17 15.81
CA PHE A 180 2.62 2.38 16.69
C PHE A 180 2.68 0.89 16.34
N LEU A 181 2.39 0.03 17.31
CA LEU A 181 2.37 -1.42 17.11
C LEU A 181 1.27 -1.79 16.10
N PHE A 182 1.59 -2.69 15.17
CA PHE A 182 0.78 -3.04 14.00
C PHE A 182 0.36 -1.84 13.13
N GLY A 183 1.02 -0.70 13.33
CA GLY A 183 0.73 0.52 12.61
C GLY A 183 -0.50 1.28 13.12
N GLY A 184 -1.00 0.99 14.33
CA GLY A 184 -2.13 1.69 14.95
C GLY A 184 -3.40 1.64 14.10
N SER A 185 -3.69 2.73 13.38
CA SER A 185 -4.80 2.86 12.42
C SER A 185 -4.68 1.94 11.19
N TYR A 186 -3.47 1.49 10.84
CA TYR A 186 -3.25 0.63 9.68
C TYR A 186 -3.88 -0.77 9.83
N ILE A 187 -3.96 -1.32 11.04
CA ILE A 187 -4.61 -2.62 11.30
C ILE A 187 -6.08 -2.61 10.86
N LEU A 188 -6.77 -1.48 11.03
CA LEU A 188 -8.16 -1.31 10.62
C LEU A 188 -8.26 -1.41 9.09
N THR A 189 -7.47 -0.62 8.36
CA THR A 189 -7.49 -0.66 6.88
C THR A 189 -7.07 -2.02 6.32
N PHE A 190 -6.11 -2.67 6.95
CA PHE A 190 -5.67 -4.01 6.58
C PHE A 190 -6.78 -5.04 6.78
N GLY A 191 -7.44 -5.03 7.94
CA GLY A 191 -8.56 -5.91 8.27
C GLY A 191 -9.77 -5.65 7.37
N LEU A 192 -10.09 -4.39 7.07
CA LEU A 192 -11.13 -4.02 6.10
C LEU A 192 -10.83 -4.57 4.70
N GLY A 193 -9.57 -4.54 4.27
CA GLY A 193 -9.15 -5.20 3.03
C GLY A 193 -9.39 -6.71 3.04
N MET A 194 -9.04 -7.39 4.12
CA MET A 194 -9.34 -8.83 4.25
C MET A 194 -10.84 -9.12 4.22
N LEU A 195 -11.62 -8.32 4.95
CA LEU A 195 -13.06 -8.44 5.03
C LEU A 195 -13.73 -8.22 3.66
N PHE A 196 -13.32 -7.17 2.93
CA PHE A 196 -13.77 -6.90 1.57
C PHE A 196 -13.57 -8.12 0.66
N SER A 197 -12.39 -8.74 0.73
CA SER A 197 -12.10 -9.92 -0.09
C SER A 197 -12.95 -11.13 0.27
N SER A 198 -13.43 -11.24 1.52
CA SER A 198 -14.27 -12.35 1.97
C SER A 198 -15.68 -12.33 1.36
N PHE A 199 -16.19 -11.15 1.00
CA PHE A 199 -17.51 -10.98 0.42
C PHE A 199 -17.59 -11.35 -1.06
N LYS A 200 -16.44 -11.53 -1.74
CA LYS A 200 -16.36 -11.87 -3.17
C LYS A 200 -17.30 -11.00 -4.03
N ILE A 201 -17.27 -9.69 -3.80
CA ILE A 201 -18.17 -8.74 -4.45
C ILE A 201 -17.99 -8.78 -5.98
N GLU A 202 -19.07 -9.08 -6.68
CA GLU A 202 -19.15 -9.08 -8.15
C GLU A 202 -20.27 -8.14 -8.62
N ILE A 203 -19.94 -7.20 -9.51
CA ILE A 203 -20.91 -6.23 -10.05
C ILE A 203 -21.29 -6.62 -11.48
N LYS A 204 -22.36 -7.41 -11.62
CA LYS A 204 -22.78 -8.04 -12.89
C LYS A 204 -23.64 -7.16 -13.81
N SER A 205 -24.27 -6.11 -13.28
CA SER A 205 -25.15 -5.23 -14.07
C SER A 205 -24.43 -3.96 -14.49
N LYS A 206 -24.41 -3.66 -15.81
CA LYS A 206 -23.83 -2.44 -16.36
C LYS A 206 -24.45 -1.17 -15.77
N GLY A 207 -25.78 -1.13 -15.69
CA GLY A 207 -26.52 0.02 -15.14
C GLY A 207 -26.22 0.26 -13.67
N LYS A 208 -26.28 -0.79 -12.83
CA LYS A 208 -25.95 -0.68 -11.40
C LYS A 208 -24.49 -0.28 -11.18
N ASN A 209 -23.56 -0.80 -11.98
CA ASN A 209 -22.15 -0.43 -11.91
C ASN A 209 -21.96 1.05 -12.27
N PHE A 210 -22.60 1.53 -13.34
CA PHE A 210 -22.53 2.93 -13.74
C PHE A 210 -23.09 3.87 -12.68
N ILE A 211 -24.27 3.58 -12.11
CA ILE A 211 -24.87 4.38 -11.04
C ILE A 211 -23.94 4.43 -9.83
N LEU A 212 -23.41 3.27 -9.40
CA LEU A 212 -22.47 3.20 -8.28
C LEU A 212 -21.19 4.00 -8.56
N LEU A 213 -20.68 3.95 -9.81
CA LEU A 213 -19.52 4.73 -10.23
C LEU A 213 -19.79 6.23 -10.12
N MET A 214 -20.97 6.71 -10.53
CA MET A 214 -21.34 8.12 -10.42
C MET A 214 -21.50 8.56 -8.96
N ILE A 215 -22.13 7.75 -8.11
CA ILE A 215 -22.22 8.01 -6.67
C ILE A 215 -20.83 8.13 -6.06
N LEU A 216 -19.95 7.16 -6.32
CA LEU A 216 -18.58 7.17 -5.78
C LEU A 216 -17.74 8.30 -6.36
N PHE A 217 -17.96 8.70 -7.61
CA PHE A 217 -17.33 9.89 -8.18
C PHE A 217 -17.72 11.15 -7.40
N VAL A 218 -19.02 11.38 -7.17
CA VAL A 218 -19.53 12.51 -6.38
C VAL A 218 -19.03 12.47 -4.94
N CYS A 219 -19.04 11.29 -4.29
CA CYS A 219 -18.49 11.15 -2.95
C CYS A 219 -16.99 11.47 -2.92
N THR A 220 -16.21 11.00 -3.91
CA THR A 220 -14.76 11.23 -3.95
C THR A 220 -14.44 12.70 -4.21
N THR A 221 -15.11 13.35 -5.16
CA THR A 221 -14.91 14.77 -5.45
C THR A 221 -15.39 15.66 -4.30
N GLY A 222 -16.55 15.36 -3.71
CA GLY A 222 -17.05 16.04 -2.52
C GLY A 222 -16.11 15.89 -1.33
N TYR A 223 -15.52 14.71 -1.14
CA TYR A 223 -14.54 14.47 -0.08
C TYR A 223 -13.24 15.26 -0.30
N VAL A 224 -12.72 15.29 -1.54
CA VAL A 224 -11.55 16.12 -1.89
C VAL A 224 -11.86 17.60 -1.68
N TYR A 225 -13.03 18.08 -2.11
CA TYR A 225 -13.47 19.45 -1.86
C TYR A 225 -13.55 19.76 -0.36
N PHE A 226 -14.08 18.84 0.45
CA PHE A 226 -14.15 18.98 1.90
C PHE A 226 -12.78 19.14 2.53
N ILE A 227 -11.82 18.25 2.22
CA ILE A 227 -10.45 18.36 2.78
C ILE A 227 -9.80 19.69 2.39
N LEU A 228 -9.96 20.13 1.13
CA LEU A 228 -9.30 21.33 0.63
C LEU A 228 -9.86 22.63 1.23
N ASN A 229 -11.15 22.68 1.56
CA ASN A 229 -11.83 23.92 1.98
C ASN A 229 -12.06 24.01 3.49
N TYR A 230 -11.92 22.91 4.24
CA TYR A 230 -12.12 22.89 5.70
C TYR A 230 -10.84 22.48 6.46
N PRO A 231 -9.74 23.24 6.33
CA PRO A 231 -8.49 22.93 7.02
C PRO A 231 -8.57 23.08 8.54
N LEU A 232 -9.64 23.67 9.08
CA LEU A 232 -9.91 23.75 10.53
C LEU A 232 -10.13 22.38 11.17
N PHE A 233 -10.54 21.36 10.40
CA PHE A 233 -10.56 19.93 10.80
C PHE A 233 -9.16 19.28 10.82
N HIS A 234 -8.10 20.08 10.75
CA HIS A 234 -6.72 19.64 10.98
C HIS A 234 -6.15 20.11 12.32
N LYS A 235 -6.88 20.97 13.06
CA LYS A 235 -6.40 21.62 14.29
C LYS A 235 -7.13 21.16 15.55
N VAL A 236 -8.15 20.33 15.47
CA VAL A 236 -8.89 19.87 16.65
C VAL A 236 -8.32 18.51 17.06
N SER A 237 -7.42 18.49 18.03
CA SER A 237 -6.92 17.23 18.58
C SER A 237 -8.04 16.55 19.39
N SER A 238 -8.79 15.65 18.78
CA SER A 238 -9.62 14.73 19.57
C SER A 238 -8.69 13.72 20.24
N GLU A 239 -8.34 13.94 21.50
CA GLU A 239 -7.49 13.03 22.28
C GLU A 239 -8.11 11.63 22.47
N LEU A 240 -9.42 11.48 22.19
CA LEU A 240 -10.19 10.27 22.56
C LEU A 240 -10.16 9.11 21.55
N PHE A 241 -9.88 9.31 20.27
CA PHE A 241 -10.06 8.27 19.24
C PHE A 241 -8.85 8.10 18.33
N PHE A 242 -8.77 8.90 17.29
CA PHE A 242 -7.67 8.95 16.35
C PHE A 242 -7.28 10.41 16.22
N THR A 243 -6.09 10.68 15.68
CA THR A 243 -5.88 12.02 15.14
C THR A 243 -6.90 12.27 14.03
N GLU A 244 -7.45 13.47 13.89
CA GLU A 244 -8.39 13.79 12.80
C GLU A 244 -7.79 13.44 11.43
N GLN A 245 -6.46 13.58 11.31
CA GLN A 245 -5.71 13.19 10.13
C GLN A 245 -5.81 11.69 9.83
N ASP A 246 -5.80 10.80 10.82
CA ASP A 246 -5.94 9.36 10.59
C ASP A 246 -7.37 9.00 10.14
N ILE A 247 -8.40 9.62 10.73
CA ILE A 247 -9.79 9.42 10.28
C ILE A 247 -9.95 9.87 8.83
N LEU A 248 -9.39 11.04 8.49
CA LEU A 248 -9.43 11.56 7.13
C LEU A 248 -8.70 10.63 6.16
N ARG A 249 -7.49 10.16 6.52
CA ARG A 249 -6.72 9.24 5.69
C ARG A 249 -7.43 7.90 5.47
N ILE A 250 -7.98 7.30 6.53
CA ILE A 250 -8.70 6.02 6.46
C ILE A 250 -9.95 6.16 5.59
N SER A 251 -10.80 7.14 5.88
CA SER A 251 -12.06 7.32 5.15
C SER A 251 -11.81 7.68 3.69
N TYR A 252 -10.81 8.53 3.39
CA TYR A 252 -10.43 8.82 2.02
C TYR A 252 -9.94 7.57 1.28
N ALA A 253 -9.06 6.79 1.90
CA ALA A 253 -8.54 5.56 1.30
C ALA A 253 -9.66 4.55 0.99
N ILE A 254 -10.68 4.43 1.85
CA ILE A 254 -11.84 3.56 1.62
C ILE A 254 -12.69 4.05 0.45
N ILE A 255 -13.06 5.35 0.44
CA ILE A 255 -13.89 5.93 -0.64
C ILE A 255 -13.16 5.80 -1.98
N LEU A 256 -11.88 6.17 -2.01
CA LEU A 256 -11.07 6.09 -3.22
C LEU A 256 -10.85 4.64 -3.67
N PHE A 257 -10.62 3.71 -2.73
CA PHE A 257 -10.55 2.29 -3.04
C PHE A 257 -11.81 1.80 -3.76
N LEU A 258 -12.99 2.09 -3.21
CA LEU A 258 -14.27 1.69 -3.78
C LEU A 258 -14.46 2.31 -5.16
N PHE A 259 -14.16 3.61 -5.31
CA PHE A 259 -14.23 4.31 -6.59
C PHE A 259 -13.34 3.63 -7.63
N LEU A 260 -12.06 3.40 -7.34
CA LEU A 260 -11.12 2.80 -8.28
C LEU A 260 -11.48 1.34 -8.60
N PHE A 261 -11.97 0.57 -7.63
CA PHE A 261 -12.44 -0.80 -7.84
C PHE A 261 -13.64 -0.85 -8.80
N VAL A 262 -14.63 0.00 -8.58
CA VAL A 262 -15.83 0.08 -9.42
C VAL A 262 -15.47 0.60 -10.81
N LEU A 263 -14.64 1.65 -10.90
CA LEU A 263 -14.12 2.21 -12.15
C LEU A 263 -13.43 1.14 -12.98
N TYR A 264 -12.46 0.42 -12.40
CA TYR A 264 -11.73 -0.61 -13.13
C TYR A 264 -12.68 -1.70 -13.63
N ASN A 265 -13.59 -2.20 -12.78
CA ASN A 265 -14.54 -3.24 -13.17
C ASN A 265 -15.50 -2.77 -14.27
N TYR A 266 -15.94 -1.50 -14.22
CA TYR A 266 -16.79 -0.93 -15.27
C TYR A 266 -16.09 -0.96 -16.62
N PHE A 267 -14.86 -0.45 -16.67
CA PHE A 267 -14.08 -0.41 -17.90
C PHE A 267 -13.71 -1.82 -18.40
N ASN A 268 -13.32 -2.71 -17.49
CA ASN A 268 -12.92 -4.08 -17.84
C ASN A 268 -14.09 -4.91 -18.41
N ASN A 269 -15.31 -4.72 -17.90
CA ASN A 269 -16.45 -5.56 -18.27
C ASN A 269 -17.33 -4.95 -19.36
N TYR A 270 -17.40 -3.61 -19.46
CA TYR A 270 -18.39 -2.94 -20.31
C TYR A 270 -17.82 -1.94 -21.31
N VAL A 271 -16.52 -1.65 -21.26
CA VAL A 271 -15.83 -0.77 -22.21
C VAL A 271 -14.89 -1.61 -23.08
N SER A 272 -14.50 -1.10 -24.25
CA SER A 272 -13.65 -1.85 -25.18
C SER A 272 -12.31 -2.22 -24.55
N LYS A 273 -11.79 -3.41 -24.91
CA LYS A 273 -10.46 -3.86 -24.46
C LYS A 273 -9.33 -2.90 -24.85
N LYS A 274 -9.52 -2.11 -25.91
CA LYS A 274 -8.55 -1.07 -26.31
C LYS A 274 -8.43 0.04 -25.26
N PHE A 275 -9.54 0.46 -24.63
CA PHE A 275 -9.51 1.44 -23.55
C PHE A 275 -8.77 0.94 -22.31
N MET A 276 -8.83 -0.37 -22.02
CA MET A 276 -8.06 -0.96 -20.92
C MET A 276 -6.54 -0.81 -21.08
N MET A 277 -6.03 -0.50 -22.29
CA MET A 277 -4.61 -0.21 -22.49
C MET A 277 -4.15 1.03 -21.71
N ILE A 278 -5.04 1.99 -21.44
CA ILE A 278 -4.74 3.20 -20.65
C ILE A 278 -4.35 2.83 -19.21
N PHE A 279 -4.90 1.75 -18.66
CA PHE A 279 -4.61 1.31 -17.29
C PHE A 279 -3.33 0.48 -17.20
N LYS A 280 -2.81 -0.05 -18.32
CA LYS A 280 -1.63 -0.95 -18.32
C LYS A 280 -0.35 -0.33 -17.76
N PRO A 281 0.00 0.94 -18.04
CA PRO A 281 1.14 1.59 -17.38
C PRO A 281 0.98 1.66 -15.85
N ILE A 282 -0.22 1.97 -15.37
CA ILE A 282 -0.51 2.07 -13.94
C ILE A 282 -0.48 0.68 -13.28
N GLU A 283 -1.06 -0.34 -13.93
CA GLU A 283 -0.93 -1.73 -13.52
C GLU A 283 0.54 -2.17 -13.45
N LEU A 284 1.38 -1.73 -14.39
CA LEU A 284 2.81 -2.03 -14.37
C LEU A 284 3.48 -1.44 -13.12
N PHE A 285 3.20 -0.19 -12.79
CA PHE A 285 3.70 0.44 -11.56
C PHE A 285 3.25 -0.33 -10.32
N GLY A 286 1.97 -0.70 -10.24
CA GLY A 286 1.47 -1.50 -9.13
C GLY A 286 2.03 -2.90 -9.06
N LYS A 287 2.38 -3.50 -10.21
CA LYS A 287 3.02 -4.81 -10.28
C LYS A 287 4.40 -4.80 -9.60
N TYR A 288 5.13 -3.70 -9.73
CA TYR A 288 6.47 -3.48 -9.20
C TYR A 288 6.49 -2.51 -8.01
N SER A 289 5.34 -2.24 -7.39
CA SER A 289 5.20 -1.18 -6.39
C SER A 289 6.15 -1.32 -5.20
N MET A 290 6.45 -2.54 -4.77
CA MET A 290 7.43 -2.79 -3.70
C MET A 290 8.84 -2.34 -4.10
N SER A 291 9.27 -2.60 -5.32
CA SER A 291 10.58 -2.16 -5.80
C SER A 291 10.63 -0.64 -5.91
N ILE A 292 9.57 -0.02 -6.45
CA ILE A 292 9.44 1.43 -6.51
C ILE A 292 9.52 2.03 -5.10
N PHE A 293 8.72 1.50 -4.17
CA PHE A 293 8.68 1.94 -2.77
C PHE A 293 10.05 1.87 -2.09
N LEU A 294 10.83 0.82 -2.30
CA LEU A 294 12.14 0.68 -1.65
C LEU A 294 13.17 1.70 -2.16
N TYR A 295 13.16 2.04 -3.45
CA TYR A 295 14.25 2.77 -4.10
C TYR A 295 13.94 4.23 -4.47
N HIS A 296 12.67 4.65 -4.47
CA HIS A 296 12.28 6.00 -4.93
C HIS A 296 13.01 7.14 -4.21
N TRP A 297 13.26 7.05 -2.90
CA TRP A 297 14.01 8.08 -2.15
C TRP A 297 15.46 8.25 -2.60
N ILE A 298 16.18 7.15 -2.85
CA ILE A 298 17.57 7.21 -3.32
C ILE A 298 17.62 7.88 -4.69
N ILE A 299 16.67 7.53 -5.56
CA ILE A 299 16.56 8.10 -6.89
C ILE A 299 16.26 9.59 -6.79
N ASN A 300 15.26 9.98 -5.99
CA ASN A 300 14.92 11.38 -5.75
C ASN A 300 16.14 12.17 -5.26
N ASP A 301 16.86 11.68 -4.23
CA ASP A 301 18.04 12.34 -3.69
C ASP A 301 19.18 12.46 -4.73
N PHE A 302 19.44 11.41 -5.48
CA PHE A 302 20.46 11.40 -6.53
C PHE A 302 20.19 12.47 -7.59
N PHE A 303 18.98 12.49 -8.16
CA PHE A 303 18.64 13.46 -9.18
C PHE A 303 18.54 14.90 -8.63
N ASN A 304 18.06 15.09 -7.39
CA ASN A 304 18.01 16.41 -6.78
C ASN A 304 19.38 17.04 -6.57
N LYS A 305 20.43 16.23 -6.36
CA LYS A 305 21.81 16.69 -6.27
C LYS A 305 22.42 17.04 -7.62
N MET A 306 21.96 16.41 -8.70
CA MET A 306 22.52 16.57 -10.04
C MET A 306 21.91 17.71 -10.86
N PHE A 307 20.64 18.03 -10.63
CA PHE A 307 19.90 18.94 -11.51
C PHE A 307 19.36 20.17 -10.78
N ILE A 308 19.44 21.32 -11.44
CA ILE A 308 18.75 22.54 -11.02
C ILE A 308 17.25 22.33 -11.24
N GLN A 309 16.47 22.59 -10.19
CA GLN A 309 15.05 22.28 -10.17
C GLN A 309 14.26 23.19 -11.11
N ASN A 310 13.64 22.58 -12.12
CA ASN A 310 12.64 23.21 -12.98
C ASN A 310 11.53 22.20 -13.30
N HIS A 311 10.41 22.67 -13.84
CA HIS A 311 9.24 21.83 -14.12
C HIS A 311 9.54 20.58 -14.98
N ARG A 312 10.50 20.67 -15.93
CA ARG A 312 10.88 19.53 -16.79
C ARG A 312 11.73 18.52 -16.02
N VAL A 313 12.66 19.00 -15.21
CA VAL A 313 13.51 18.19 -14.32
C VAL A 313 12.65 17.46 -13.29
N VAL A 314 11.67 18.12 -12.70
CA VAL A 314 10.74 17.49 -11.75
C VAL A 314 9.97 16.35 -12.40
N LEU A 315 9.45 16.55 -13.62
CA LEU A 315 8.79 15.48 -14.37
C LEU A 315 9.75 14.31 -14.67
N LEU A 316 11.00 14.62 -15.03
CA LEU A 316 12.03 13.61 -15.25
C LEU A 316 12.32 12.81 -13.97
N ILE A 317 12.42 13.48 -12.81
CA ILE A 317 12.63 12.85 -11.50
C ILE A 317 11.48 11.90 -11.18
N LEU A 318 10.23 12.35 -11.33
CA LEU A 318 9.05 11.50 -11.11
C LEU A 318 9.05 10.27 -12.02
N LEU A 319 9.37 10.44 -13.29
CA LEU A 319 9.47 9.34 -14.24
C LEU A 319 10.64 8.40 -13.86
N ALA A 320 11.76 8.93 -13.39
CA ALA A 320 12.90 8.13 -12.93
C ALA A 320 12.55 7.32 -11.68
N GLU A 321 11.90 7.93 -10.69
CA GLU A 321 11.43 7.25 -9.46
C GLU A 321 10.47 6.09 -9.77
N LEU A 322 9.60 6.25 -10.77
CA LEU A 322 8.68 5.19 -11.21
C LEU A 322 9.35 4.12 -12.07
N CYS A 323 10.13 4.53 -13.08
CA CYS A 323 10.59 3.62 -14.14
C CYS A 323 11.91 2.92 -13.79
N LEU A 324 12.86 3.60 -13.15
CA LEU A 324 14.19 3.03 -12.91
C LEU A 324 14.16 1.79 -12.01
N PRO A 325 13.40 1.75 -10.90
CA PRO A 325 13.27 0.53 -10.09
C PRO A 325 12.69 -0.65 -10.86
N ILE A 326 11.79 -0.39 -11.81
CA ILE A 326 11.19 -1.41 -12.67
C ILE A 326 12.22 -1.96 -13.63
N ILE A 327 12.97 -1.09 -14.30
CA ILE A 327 14.03 -1.47 -15.25
C ILE A 327 15.07 -2.33 -14.52
N LEU A 328 15.58 -1.87 -13.38
CA LEU A 328 16.54 -2.62 -12.57
C LEU A 328 16.01 -3.99 -12.15
N LYS A 329 14.74 -4.05 -11.72
CA LYS A 329 14.11 -5.32 -11.32
C LYS A 329 13.94 -6.28 -12.49
N VAL A 330 13.53 -5.79 -13.66
CA VAL A 330 13.39 -6.60 -14.87
C VAL A 330 14.74 -7.13 -15.34
N ILE A 331 15.79 -6.31 -15.30
CA ILE A 331 17.16 -6.72 -15.63
C ILE A 331 17.63 -7.81 -14.66
N TYR A 332 17.48 -7.59 -13.35
CA TYR A 332 17.84 -8.56 -12.32
C TYR A 332 17.13 -9.91 -12.52
N ASP A 333 15.81 -9.89 -12.75
CA ASP A 333 15.04 -11.13 -12.94
C ASP A 333 15.47 -11.86 -14.21
N ARG A 334 15.81 -11.15 -15.30
CA ARG A 334 16.35 -11.75 -16.54
C ARG A 334 17.74 -12.38 -16.33
N ILE A 335 18.65 -11.69 -15.64
CA ILE A 335 20.00 -12.21 -15.35
C ILE A 335 19.90 -13.45 -14.47
N ARG A 336 19.09 -13.39 -13.41
CA ARG A 336 18.87 -14.52 -12.51
C ARG A 336 18.34 -15.76 -13.22
N LEU A 337 17.40 -15.59 -14.16
CA LEU A 337 16.87 -16.71 -14.94
C LEU A 337 17.95 -17.38 -15.80
N ARG A 338 18.86 -16.60 -16.38
CA ARG A 338 19.99 -17.11 -17.18
C ARG A 338 21.08 -17.82 -16.37
N LEU A 339 21.23 -17.47 -15.08
CA LEU A 339 22.22 -18.10 -14.20
C LEU A 339 21.72 -19.41 -13.58
N ILE A 340 20.41 -19.67 -13.62
CA ILE A 340 19.78 -20.88 -13.04
C ILE A 340 19.37 -21.88 -14.15
N SER A 341 19.25 -21.42 -15.40
CA SER A 341 19.17 -22.27 -16.60
C SER A 341 20.55 -22.77 -17.00
#